data_AF-A0A415KAJ5-F1
#
_entry.id   AF-A0A415KAJ5-F1
#
_cell.length_a   1.000
_cell.length_b   1.000
_cell.length_c   1.000
_cell.angle_alpha   90.00
_cell.angle_beta   90.00
_cell.angle_gamma   90.00
#
_symmetry.space_group_name_H-M   'P 1'
#
loop_
_entity.id
_entity.type
_entity.pdbx_description
1 polymer ?
#
loop_
_entity_poly.entity_id
_entity_poly.type
_entity_poly.pdbx_seq_one_letter_code
_entity_poly.pdbx_strand_id
1 'polypeptide(L)'
;MNTTTIHPAEVYLRNPNNPSSLYVKINGKRRRLFINRQEGVIGIIAERKKRRGYKFYEWASIQDVYYPTGKDEKETVRKEVLKYKNLARLASHTNAWLRQIADADPEKSLYENHITTGTTIDGKCIRLSTIEKYCGYMVMECFREAFKKKEKYSSYRFDFCGYDGTLWCEPREDGDMIAGFYKEYRNTGNGYYYLLINDNTMIGYDID
;
A
#
# COMPACT_ATOMS: atom_id res chain seq x y z
N MET A 1 -7.37 -2.67 -52.28
CA MET A 1 -8.04 -2.48 -50.97
C MET A 1 -6.95 -2.38 -49.93
N ASN A 2 -6.70 -1.21 -49.35
CA ASN A 2 -5.69 -1.06 -48.30
C ASN A 2 -6.26 -1.67 -47.01
N THR A 3 -5.74 -2.82 -46.60
CA THR A 3 -6.00 -3.38 -45.28
C THR A 3 -5.28 -2.51 -44.27
N THR A 4 -5.97 -1.51 -43.71
CA THR A 4 -5.46 -0.70 -42.60
C THR A 4 -5.23 -1.64 -41.41
N THR A 5 -4.00 -2.09 -41.22
CA THR A 5 -3.61 -2.93 -40.09
C THR A 5 -3.77 -2.12 -38.81
N ILE A 6 -4.85 -2.38 -38.07
CA ILE A 6 -5.13 -1.73 -36.79
C ILE A 6 -4.06 -2.18 -35.79
N HIS A 7 -3.47 -1.23 -35.06
CA HIS A 7 -2.41 -1.52 -34.10
C HIS A 7 -2.93 -2.43 -32.96
N PRO A 8 -2.17 -3.43 -32.47
CA PRO A 8 -2.65 -4.36 -31.43
C PRO A 8 -3.17 -3.67 -30.16
N ALA A 9 -2.51 -2.59 -29.72
CA ALA A 9 -2.98 -1.78 -28.59
C ALA A 9 -4.35 -1.13 -28.82
N GLU A 10 -4.67 -0.73 -30.06
CA GLU A 10 -5.98 -0.20 -30.40
C GLU A 10 -7.05 -1.29 -30.30
N VAL A 11 -6.78 -2.47 -30.89
CA VAL A 11 -7.68 -3.64 -30.81
C VAL A 11 -7.97 -3.99 -29.35
N TYR A 12 -6.94 -4.02 -28.50
CA TYR A 12 -7.09 -4.30 -27.08
C TYR A 12 -8.01 -3.30 -26.38
N LEU A 13 -7.80 -1.99 -26.59
CA LEU A 13 -8.59 -0.95 -25.94
C LEU A 13 -10.04 -0.93 -26.43
N ARG A 14 -10.28 -1.21 -27.71
CA ARG A 14 -11.63 -1.24 -28.28
C ARG A 14 -12.47 -2.43 -27.80
N ASN A 15 -11.85 -3.50 -27.32
CA ASN A 15 -12.57 -4.64 -26.76
C ASN A 15 -13.28 -4.26 -25.44
N PRO A 16 -14.62 -4.34 -25.34
CA PRO A 16 -15.36 -4.01 -24.12
C PRO A 16 -15.02 -4.90 -22.91
N ASN A 17 -14.54 -6.12 -23.16
CA ASN A 17 -14.18 -7.09 -22.11
C ASN A 17 -12.83 -6.79 -21.46
N ASN A 18 -11.98 -6.00 -22.12
CA ASN A 18 -10.70 -5.59 -21.56
C ASN A 18 -10.84 -4.37 -20.66
N PRO A 19 -9.88 -4.10 -19.75
CA PRO A 19 -9.79 -2.82 -19.07
C PRO A 19 -9.74 -1.64 -20.06
N SER A 20 -10.30 -0.49 -19.67
CA SER A 20 -10.34 0.72 -20.51
C SER A 20 -9.00 1.45 -20.65
N SER A 21 -7.90 0.86 -20.19
CA SER A 21 -6.56 1.44 -20.29
C SER A 21 -5.49 0.36 -20.36
N LEU A 22 -4.38 0.68 -21.01
CA LEU A 22 -3.18 -0.16 -21.06
C LEU A 22 -1.91 0.71 -21.07
N TYR A 23 -0.78 0.13 -20.69
CA TYR A 23 0.49 0.82 -20.76
C TYR A 23 1.22 0.48 -22.06
N VAL A 24 1.87 1.48 -22.65
CA VAL A 24 2.74 1.34 -23.82
C VAL A 24 4.08 2.00 -23.55
N LYS A 25 5.09 1.68 -24.35
CA LYS A 25 6.36 2.42 -24.38
C LYS A 25 6.36 3.34 -25.59
N ILE A 26 6.53 4.65 -25.37
CA ILE A 26 6.65 5.66 -26.42
C ILE A 26 7.84 6.55 -26.05
N ASN A 27 8.76 6.77 -27.00
CA ASN A 27 9.99 7.54 -26.78
C ASN A 27 10.78 7.08 -25.54
N GLY A 28 10.90 5.76 -25.35
CA GLY A 28 11.59 5.15 -24.20
C GLY A 28 10.84 5.26 -22.87
N LYS A 29 9.71 5.95 -22.80
CA LYS A 29 8.94 6.18 -21.56
C LYS A 29 7.69 5.30 -21.51
N ARG A 30 7.37 4.80 -20.31
CA ARG A 30 6.11 4.12 -20.06
C ARG A 30 4.97 5.14 -20.01
N ARG A 31 4.01 5.01 -20.92
CA ARG A 31 2.84 5.89 -21.08
C ARG A 31 1.56 5.09 -20.95
N ARG A 32 0.48 5.73 -20.49
CA ARG A 32 -0.84 5.08 -20.35
C ARG A 32 -1.79 5.58 -21.43
N LEU A 33 -2.24 4.68 -22.28
CA LEU A 33 -3.36 4.90 -23.18
C LEU A 33 -4.67 4.52 -22.48
N PHE A 34 -5.77 5.15 -22.88
CA PHE A 34 -7.10 4.86 -22.38
C PHE A 34 -8.14 5.05 -23.47
N ILE A 35 -9.28 4.36 -23.37
CA ILE A 35 -10.44 4.57 -24.24
C ILE A 35 -11.57 5.24 -23.46
N ASN A 36 -12.11 6.33 -24.00
CA ASN A 36 -13.43 6.80 -23.63
C ASN A 36 -14.46 5.99 -24.42
N ARG A 37 -15.12 5.04 -23.77
CA ARG A 37 -16.10 4.15 -24.44
C ARG A 37 -17.36 4.87 -24.90
N GLN A 38 -17.75 5.95 -24.23
CA GLN A 38 -18.92 6.74 -24.62
C GLN A 38 -18.68 7.46 -25.95
N GLU A 39 -17.47 7.98 -26.16
CA GLU A 39 -17.10 8.71 -27.38
C GLU A 39 -16.36 7.85 -28.41
N GLY A 40 -15.96 6.62 -28.05
CA GLY A 40 -15.13 5.74 -28.90
C GLY A 40 -13.70 6.24 -29.16
N VAL A 41 -13.25 7.24 -28.40
CA VAL A 41 -11.97 7.94 -28.58
C VAL A 41 -10.89 7.35 -27.70
N ILE A 42 -9.71 7.08 -28.29
CA ILE A 42 -8.52 6.68 -27.54
C ILE A 42 -7.64 7.89 -27.27
N GLY A 43 -7.19 8.01 -26.03
CA GLY A 43 -6.32 9.08 -25.58
C GLY A 43 -5.09 8.56 -24.84
N ILE A 44 -4.13 9.46 -24.65
CA ILE A 44 -2.92 9.25 -23.85
C ILE A 44 -2.95 10.19 -22.64
N ILE A 45 -2.68 9.65 -21.46
CA ILE A 45 -2.62 10.47 -20.24
C ILE A 45 -1.49 11.50 -20.36
N ALA A 46 -1.83 12.76 -20.05
CA ALA A 46 -0.89 13.85 -20.03
C ALA A 46 0.16 13.63 -18.93
N GLU A 47 1.40 14.03 -19.19
CA GLU A 47 2.46 13.88 -18.19
C GLU A 47 2.08 14.58 -16.88
N ARG A 48 2.43 13.95 -15.75
CA ARG A 48 2.11 14.44 -14.39
C ARG A 48 0.61 14.52 -14.06
N LYS A 49 -0.29 14.06 -14.95
CA LYS A 49 -1.73 13.96 -14.67
C LYS A 49 -2.12 12.51 -14.39
N LYS A 50 -3.17 12.32 -13.58
CA LYS A 50 -3.69 10.98 -13.23
C LYS A 50 -4.94 10.57 -14.01
N ARG A 51 -5.74 11.52 -14.51
CA ARG A 51 -7.07 11.27 -15.08
C ARG A 51 -7.39 12.05 -16.36
N ARG A 52 -6.48 12.91 -16.84
CA ARG A 52 -6.69 13.76 -18.02
C ARG A 52 -5.59 13.51 -19.05
N GLY A 53 -5.93 13.69 -20.32
CA GLY A 53 -5.06 13.35 -21.44
C GLY A 53 -5.50 14.01 -22.74
N TYR A 54 -4.80 13.68 -23.80
CA TYR A 54 -5.05 14.16 -25.16
C TYR A 54 -5.48 12.98 -26.04
N LYS A 55 -6.19 13.26 -27.14
CA LYS A 55 -6.48 12.22 -28.14
C LYS A 55 -5.16 11.68 -28.70
N PHE A 56 -5.10 10.38 -28.94
CA PHE A 56 -3.89 9.70 -29.38
C PHE A 56 -4.06 9.20 -30.81
N TYR A 57 -3.10 9.55 -31.67
CA TYR A 57 -3.11 9.18 -33.10
C TYR A 57 -1.78 8.54 -33.57
N GLU A 58 -0.71 8.69 -32.79
CA GLU A 58 0.65 8.30 -33.19
C GLU A 58 0.93 6.80 -32.93
N TRP A 59 0.11 5.91 -33.47
CA TRP A 59 0.21 4.47 -33.23
C TRP A 59 1.59 3.89 -33.58
N ALA A 60 2.23 4.40 -34.64
CA ALA A 60 3.58 3.99 -35.06
C ALA A 60 4.68 4.37 -34.05
N SER A 61 4.42 5.27 -33.10
CA SER A 61 5.38 5.65 -32.05
C SER A 61 5.48 4.64 -30.91
N ILE A 62 4.57 3.66 -30.87
CA ILE A 62 4.55 2.62 -29.84
C ILE A 62 5.67 1.63 -30.09
N GLN A 63 6.61 1.57 -29.15
CA GLN A 63 7.75 0.66 -29.16
C GLN A 63 7.39 -0.70 -28.56
N ASP A 64 6.59 -0.72 -27.48
CA ASP A 64 6.16 -1.93 -26.79
C ASP A 64 4.75 -1.75 -26.21
N VAL A 65 4.00 -2.86 -26.08
CA VAL A 65 2.68 -2.90 -25.45
C VAL A 65 2.74 -3.75 -24.18
N TYR A 66 2.37 -3.16 -23.05
CA TYR A 66 2.28 -3.85 -21.76
C TYR A 66 0.83 -4.24 -21.48
N TYR A 67 0.48 -5.46 -21.88
CA TYR A 67 -0.82 -6.02 -21.54
C TYR A 67 -0.92 -6.25 -20.02
N PRO A 68 -2.06 -5.89 -19.40
CA PRO A 68 -2.36 -6.31 -18.03
C PRO A 68 -2.30 -7.83 -17.96
N THR A 69 -1.31 -8.37 -17.25
CA THR A 69 -1.35 -9.76 -16.80
C THR A 69 -2.45 -9.88 -15.75
N GLY A 70 -3.21 -10.98 -15.78
CA GLY A 70 -4.17 -11.28 -14.71
C GLY A 70 -3.48 -11.19 -13.35
N LYS A 71 -4.21 -10.76 -12.32
CA LYS A 71 -3.69 -10.86 -10.95
C LYS A 71 -3.59 -12.33 -10.61
N ASP A 72 -2.37 -12.85 -10.58
CA ASP A 72 -2.11 -14.12 -9.93
C ASP A 72 -2.24 -13.88 -8.43
N GLU A 73 -3.31 -14.42 -7.85
CA GLU A 73 -3.62 -14.27 -6.43
C GLU A 73 -2.52 -14.87 -5.55
N LYS A 74 -1.93 -16.00 -5.96
CA LYS A 74 -0.85 -16.65 -5.21
C LYS A 74 0.39 -15.78 -5.18
N GLU A 75 0.77 -15.23 -6.33
CA GLU A 75 1.91 -14.32 -6.42
C GLU A 75 1.65 -13.00 -5.67
N THR A 76 0.39 -12.56 -5.59
CA THR A 76 0.00 -11.39 -4.81
C THR A 76 0.17 -11.65 -3.30
N VAL A 77 -0.34 -12.78 -2.82
CA VAL A 77 -0.17 -13.25 -1.44
C VAL A 77 1.31 -13.37 -1.08
N ARG A 78 2.09 -14.05 -1.93
CA ARG A 78 3.52 -14.23 -1.74
C ARG A 78 4.26 -12.90 -1.63
N LYS A 79 3.95 -11.93 -2.50
CA LYS A 79 4.54 -10.59 -2.45
C LYS A 79 4.20 -9.84 -1.17
N GLU A 80 2.99 -9.98 -0.65
CA GLU A 80 2.57 -9.33 0.60
C GLU A 80 3.30 -9.90 1.81
N VAL A 81 3.39 -11.22 1.94
CA VAL A 81 4.18 -11.85 3.02
C VAL A 81 5.64 -11.41 2.93
N LEU A 82 6.27 -11.55 1.76
CA LEU A 82 7.67 -11.14 1.56
C LEU A 82 7.91 -9.67 1.87
N LYS A 83 6.95 -8.79 1.56
CA LYS A 83 7.02 -7.37 1.94
C LYS A 83 7.12 -7.21 3.46
N TYR A 84 6.28 -7.90 4.23
CA TYR A 84 6.30 -7.80 5.69
C TYR A 84 7.56 -8.44 6.29
N LYS A 85 8.00 -9.60 5.78
CA LYS A 85 9.30 -10.20 6.16
C LYS A 85 10.46 -9.21 5.96
N ASN A 86 10.50 -8.56 4.80
CA ASN A 86 11.52 -7.58 4.49
C ASN A 86 11.45 -6.35 5.40
N LEU A 87 10.25 -5.89 5.77
CA LEU A 87 10.09 -4.76 6.70
C LEU A 87 10.52 -5.14 8.11
N ALA A 88 10.12 -6.31 8.62
CA ALA A 88 10.46 -6.80 9.95
C ALA A 88 11.96 -7.00 10.13
N ARG A 89 12.66 -7.47 9.08
CA ARG A 89 14.13 -7.62 9.08
C ARG A 89 14.88 -6.30 9.32
N LEU A 90 14.24 -5.16 9.10
CA LEU A 90 14.83 -3.83 9.30
C LEU A 90 14.59 -3.27 10.72
N ALA A 91 13.89 -3.99 11.60
CA ALA A 91 13.63 -3.54 12.96
C ALA A 91 14.91 -3.59 13.81
N SER A 92 15.15 -2.53 14.59
CA SER A 92 16.17 -2.53 15.65
C SER A 92 15.68 -3.17 16.96
N HIS A 93 14.38 -3.45 17.06
CA HIS A 93 13.72 -4.07 18.19
C HIS A 93 13.23 -5.49 17.84
N THR A 94 12.88 -6.27 18.86
CA THR A 94 12.30 -7.60 18.70
C THR A 94 11.06 -7.76 19.57
N ASN A 95 10.15 -8.63 19.13
CA ASN A 95 9.01 -9.14 19.88
C ASN A 95 8.54 -10.46 19.26
N ALA A 96 7.67 -11.20 19.96
CA ALA A 96 7.16 -12.49 19.50
C ALA A 96 6.52 -12.41 18.09
N TRP A 97 5.79 -11.33 17.81
CA TRP A 97 5.12 -11.12 16.53
C TRP A 97 6.12 -10.85 15.38
N LEU A 98 7.22 -10.12 15.61
CA LEU A 98 8.30 -9.95 14.63
C LEU A 98 9.02 -11.27 14.32
N ARG A 99 9.24 -12.10 15.35
CA ARG A 99 9.82 -13.45 15.18
C ARG A 99 8.90 -14.33 14.32
N GLN A 100 7.59 -14.27 14.58
CA GLN A 100 6.59 -14.96 13.78
C GLN A 100 6.55 -14.49 12.32
N ILE A 101 6.68 -13.19 12.06
CA ILE A 101 6.82 -12.68 10.69
C ILE A 101 8.09 -13.22 10.02
N ALA A 102 9.21 -13.31 10.73
CA ALA A 102 10.44 -13.87 10.19
C ALA A 102 10.28 -15.34 9.74
N ASP A 103 9.46 -16.11 10.46
CA ASP A 103 9.17 -17.52 10.17
C ASP A 103 7.99 -17.74 9.21
N ALA A 104 7.32 -16.67 8.77
CA ALA A 104 6.12 -16.76 7.93
C ALA A 104 6.36 -17.49 6.60
N ASP A 105 5.41 -18.35 6.23
CA ASP A 105 5.36 -19.09 4.97
C ASP A 105 4.84 -18.19 3.84
N PRO A 106 5.64 -17.89 2.81
CA PRO A 106 5.22 -17.07 1.68
C PRO A 106 4.07 -17.66 0.85
N GLU A 107 3.77 -18.95 0.97
CA GLU A 107 2.66 -19.59 0.25
C GLU A 107 1.31 -19.46 1.00
N LYS A 108 1.33 -18.94 2.23
CA LYS A 108 0.14 -18.66 3.05
C LYS A 108 -0.15 -17.17 3.11
N SER A 109 -1.39 -16.79 3.31
CA SER A 109 -1.78 -15.39 3.53
C SER A 109 -1.22 -14.83 4.85
N LEU A 110 -1.28 -13.50 5.03
CA LEU A 110 -0.93 -12.86 6.29
C LEU A 110 -1.77 -13.39 7.47
N TYR A 111 -3.05 -13.66 7.22
CA TYR A 111 -3.97 -14.25 8.19
C TYR A 111 -3.60 -15.69 8.57
N GLU A 112 -3.33 -16.54 7.59
CA GLU A 112 -2.94 -17.94 7.84
C GLU A 112 -1.56 -18.07 8.50
N ASN A 113 -0.70 -17.06 8.34
CA ASN A 113 0.54 -16.92 9.10
C ASN A 113 0.33 -16.27 10.48
N HIS A 114 -0.90 -15.92 10.84
CA HIS A 114 -1.30 -15.21 12.07
C HIS A 114 -0.58 -13.86 12.27
N ILE A 115 -0.19 -13.20 11.16
CA ILE A 115 0.46 -11.89 11.18
C ILE A 115 -0.58 -10.76 11.33
N THR A 116 -1.75 -10.96 10.71
CA THR A 116 -2.92 -10.06 10.72
C THR A 116 -4.18 -10.87 11.01
N THR A 117 -5.30 -10.20 11.24
CA THR A 117 -6.61 -10.84 11.42
C THR A 117 -7.38 -11.05 10.11
N GLY A 118 -6.74 -10.82 8.94
CA GLY A 118 -7.33 -11.10 7.63
C GLY A 118 -8.31 -10.02 7.19
N THR A 119 -7.93 -8.75 7.30
CA THR A 119 -8.85 -7.62 7.10
C THR A 119 -8.52 -6.81 5.85
N THR A 120 -9.39 -5.86 5.52
CA THR A 120 -9.19 -4.99 4.35
C THR A 120 -8.02 -4.00 4.51
N ILE A 121 -7.36 -3.94 5.66
CA ILE A 121 -6.13 -3.16 5.87
C ILE A 121 -4.86 -4.01 5.82
N ASP A 122 -4.97 -5.30 5.57
CA ASP A 122 -3.84 -6.16 5.27
C ASP A 122 -3.02 -5.59 4.11
N GLY A 123 -1.71 -5.73 4.20
CA GLY A 123 -0.76 -5.12 3.25
C GLY A 123 -0.61 -3.59 3.35
N LYS A 124 -1.42 -2.86 4.13
CA LYS A 124 -1.30 -1.40 4.27
C LYS A 124 -0.20 -1.03 5.27
N CYS A 125 0.54 0.03 4.94
CA CYS A 125 1.60 0.56 5.80
C CYS A 125 1.45 2.06 5.99
N ILE A 126 1.75 2.55 7.19
CA ILE A 126 1.82 3.97 7.52
C ILE A 126 3.20 4.26 8.10
N ARG A 127 3.91 5.25 7.55
CA ARG A 127 5.21 5.66 8.10
C ARG A 127 5.00 6.52 9.35
N LEU A 128 5.90 6.42 10.33
CA LEU A 128 5.89 7.31 11.49
C LEU A 128 5.96 8.79 11.07
N SER A 129 6.77 9.11 10.06
CA SER A 129 6.83 10.47 9.49
C SER A 129 5.49 10.97 8.90
N THR A 130 4.58 10.07 8.55
CA THR A 130 3.22 10.44 8.13
C THR A 130 2.36 10.74 9.36
N ILE A 131 2.45 9.92 10.41
CA ILE A 131 1.72 10.13 11.67
C ILE A 131 2.16 11.42 12.36
N GLU A 132 3.47 11.68 12.37
CA GLU A 132 4.09 12.89 12.95
C GLU A 132 3.51 14.19 12.37
N LYS A 133 3.11 14.21 11.10
CA LYS A 133 2.47 15.39 10.49
C LYS A 133 1.14 15.76 11.14
N TYR A 134 0.51 14.81 11.83
CA TYR A 134 -0.79 14.98 12.47
C TYR A 134 -0.68 15.12 13.98
N CYS A 135 0.15 14.28 14.63
CA CYS A 135 0.33 14.37 16.08
C CYS A 135 1.32 15.46 16.51
N GLY A 136 2.17 15.94 15.59
CA GLY A 136 3.23 16.91 15.87
C GLY A 136 4.50 16.27 16.41
N TYR A 137 5.61 17.00 16.23
CA TYR A 137 6.96 16.58 16.61
C TYR A 137 7.05 16.14 18.08
N MET A 138 6.52 16.95 19.02
CA MET A 138 6.62 16.66 20.45
C MET A 138 5.98 15.33 20.85
N VAL A 139 4.82 14.98 20.26
CA VAL A 139 4.15 13.69 20.53
C VAL A 139 4.97 12.52 19.98
N MET A 140 5.50 12.69 18.76
CA MET A 140 6.33 11.67 18.13
C MET A 140 7.64 11.44 18.90
N GLU A 141 8.29 12.49 19.40
CA GLU A 141 9.50 12.37 20.22
C GLU A 141 9.21 11.67 21.54
N CYS A 142 8.15 12.05 22.27
CA CYS A 142 7.76 11.35 23.50
C CYS A 142 7.53 9.85 23.27
N PHE A 143 6.86 9.49 22.17
CA PHE A 143 6.67 8.10 21.76
C PHE A 143 8.01 7.39 21.50
N ARG A 144 8.91 7.99 20.72
CA ARG A 144 10.23 7.41 20.40
C ARG A 144 11.10 7.23 21.66
N GLU A 145 11.10 8.22 22.54
CA GLU A 145 11.84 8.18 23.80
C GLU A 145 11.32 7.08 24.72
N ALA A 146 10.00 6.99 24.91
CA ALA A 146 9.39 5.94 25.71
C ALA A 146 9.69 4.55 25.14
N PHE A 147 9.58 4.39 23.82
CA PHE A 147 9.91 3.13 23.16
C PHE A 147 11.37 2.73 23.40
N LYS A 148 12.31 3.67 23.28
CA LYS A 148 13.75 3.44 23.52
C LYS A 148 14.06 3.14 24.99
N LYS A 149 13.37 3.79 25.93
CA LYS A 149 13.52 3.56 27.37
C LYS A 149 12.77 2.32 27.87
N LYS A 150 12.04 1.64 26.98
CA LYS A 150 11.16 0.51 27.31
C LYS A 150 10.06 0.85 28.31
N GLU A 151 9.51 2.05 28.19
CA GLU A 151 8.45 2.57 29.05
C GLU A 151 7.08 2.45 28.37
N LYS A 152 6.03 2.36 29.18
CA LYS A 152 4.66 2.45 28.69
C LYS A 152 4.33 3.90 28.34
N TYR A 153 3.78 4.10 27.16
CA TYR A 153 3.34 5.41 26.68
C TYR A 153 2.05 5.29 25.88
N SER A 154 1.18 6.27 26.03
CA SER A 154 0.04 6.51 25.15
C SER A 154 -0.06 8.01 24.91
N SER A 155 -0.20 8.42 23.66
CA SER A 155 -0.48 9.82 23.34
C SER A 155 -1.90 10.20 23.74
N TYR A 156 -2.18 11.51 23.74
CA TYR A 156 -3.56 11.98 23.65
C TYR A 156 -4.13 11.67 22.25
N ARG A 157 -5.46 11.77 22.09
CA ARG A 157 -6.13 11.61 20.79
C ARG A 157 -5.89 12.82 19.90
N PHE A 158 -5.37 12.61 18.70
CA PHE A 158 -5.16 13.67 17.70
C PHE A 158 -5.99 13.44 16.43
N ASP A 159 -6.27 14.51 15.68
CA ASP A 159 -6.93 14.38 14.37
C ASP A 159 -6.00 13.71 13.37
N PHE A 160 -6.38 12.54 12.85
CA PHE A 160 -5.66 11.85 11.79
C PHE A 160 -6.57 11.59 10.59
N CYS A 161 -6.55 12.48 9.60
CA CYS A 161 -7.32 12.32 8.36
C CYS A 161 -8.84 12.12 8.60
N GLY A 162 -9.43 12.81 9.58
CA GLY A 162 -10.84 12.63 9.94
C GLY A 162 -11.12 11.46 10.89
N TYR A 163 -10.09 10.77 11.38
CA TYR A 163 -10.15 9.74 12.43
C TYR A 163 -9.54 10.26 13.74
N ASP A 164 -9.85 9.59 14.84
CA ASP A 164 -9.10 9.75 16.09
C ASP A 164 -7.83 8.90 16.02
N GLY A 165 -6.68 9.54 16.19
CA GLY A 165 -5.36 8.91 16.18
C GLY A 165 -4.78 8.80 17.58
N THR A 166 -4.25 7.63 17.93
CA THR A 166 -3.52 7.41 19.21
C THR A 166 -2.27 6.58 18.95
N LEU A 167 -1.09 7.10 19.34
CA LEU A 167 0.17 6.33 19.35
C LEU A 167 0.37 5.71 20.73
N TRP A 168 0.87 4.48 20.77
CA TRP A 168 1.15 3.80 22.04
C TRP A 168 2.32 2.82 21.92
N CYS A 169 3.00 2.60 23.05
CA CYS A 169 3.94 1.52 23.23
C CYS A 169 3.89 0.99 24.66
N GLU A 170 4.26 -0.28 24.84
CA GLU A 170 4.41 -0.86 26.16
C GLU A 170 5.44 -2.00 26.18
N PRO A 171 6.14 -2.17 27.32
CA PRO A 171 7.00 -3.32 27.53
C PRO A 171 6.19 -4.60 27.73
N ARG A 172 6.77 -5.72 27.31
CA ARG A 172 6.32 -7.07 27.61
C ARG A 172 7.14 -7.64 28.78
N GLU A 173 6.59 -8.67 29.43
CA GLU A 173 7.22 -9.31 30.60
C GLU A 173 8.58 -9.94 30.26
N ASP A 174 8.77 -10.40 29.02
CA ASP A 174 10.02 -10.94 28.49
C ASP A 174 11.06 -9.85 28.13
N GLY A 175 10.73 -8.58 28.38
CA GLY A 175 11.60 -7.43 28.10
C GLY A 175 11.52 -6.93 26.65
N ASP A 176 10.67 -7.52 25.81
CA ASP A 176 10.39 -7.03 24.47
C ASP A 176 9.50 -5.79 24.49
N MET A 177 9.43 -5.10 23.36
CA MET A 177 8.55 -3.94 23.18
C MET A 177 7.52 -4.20 22.09
N ILE A 178 6.29 -3.77 22.36
CA ILE A 178 5.26 -3.63 21.35
C ILE A 178 4.86 -2.16 21.23
N ALA A 179 4.50 -1.76 20.02
CA ALA A 179 3.97 -0.44 19.75
C ALA A 179 2.97 -0.50 18.61
N GLY A 180 2.10 0.49 18.58
CA GLY A 180 1.08 0.57 17.56
C GLY A 180 0.50 1.96 17.40
N PHE A 181 -0.44 2.03 16.47
CA PHE A 181 -1.21 3.22 16.16
C PHE A 181 -2.68 2.83 16.00
N TYR A 182 -3.53 3.45 16.80
CA TYR A 182 -4.98 3.33 16.69
C TYR A 182 -5.48 4.44 15.79
N LYS A 183 -6.22 4.06 14.73
CA LYS A 183 -6.92 4.97 13.82
C LYS A 183 -8.42 4.67 13.93
N GLU A 184 -9.02 5.24 14.96
CA GLU A 184 -10.37 4.95 15.40
C GLU A 184 -11.40 5.85 14.72
N TYR A 185 -12.62 5.35 14.52
CA TYR A 185 -13.74 6.20 14.17
C TYR A 185 -14.00 7.19 15.32
N ARG A 186 -14.51 8.36 14.98
CA ARG A 186 -14.66 9.47 15.95
C ARG A 186 -15.47 9.06 17.16
N ASN A 187 -14.83 9.12 18.33
CA ASN A 187 -15.46 8.85 19.63
C ASN A 187 -16.07 7.45 19.80
N THR A 188 -15.67 6.45 19.00
CA THR A 188 -16.24 5.09 19.11
C THR A 188 -15.35 4.12 19.88
N GLY A 189 -14.03 4.34 19.89
CA GLY A 189 -13.08 3.37 20.45
C GLY A 189 -12.83 2.14 19.57
N ASN A 190 -13.37 2.14 18.34
CA ASN A 190 -13.19 1.08 17.35
C ASN A 190 -12.61 1.67 16.07
N GLY A 191 -11.84 0.89 15.32
CA GLY A 191 -11.44 1.28 13.97
C GLY A 191 -10.30 0.44 13.44
N TYR A 192 -9.31 1.10 12.85
CA TYR A 192 -8.21 0.43 12.17
C TYR A 192 -6.97 0.42 13.07
N TYR A 193 -6.45 -0.76 13.37
CA TYR A 193 -5.30 -0.92 14.25
C TYR A 193 -4.05 -1.29 13.47
N TYR A 194 -2.96 -0.63 13.84
CA TYR A 194 -1.67 -0.84 13.22
C TYR A 194 -0.62 -1.19 14.27
N LEU A 195 0.30 -2.09 13.92
CA LEU A 195 1.44 -2.48 14.76
C LEU A 195 2.76 -2.03 14.13
N LEU A 196 3.71 -1.66 14.98
CA LEU A 196 5.04 -1.22 14.58
C LEU A 196 5.86 -2.43 14.13
N ILE A 197 6.17 -2.50 12.83
CA ILE A 197 6.95 -3.61 12.25
C ILE A 197 8.46 -3.34 12.23
N ASN A 198 8.85 -2.07 12.23
CA ASN A 198 10.23 -1.60 12.33
C ASN A 198 10.26 -0.15 12.82
N ASP A 199 11.44 0.45 12.94
CA ASP A 199 11.66 1.74 13.58
C ASP A 199 10.97 2.95 12.89
N ASN A 200 10.29 2.74 11.76
CA ASN A 200 9.64 3.80 11.01
C ASN A 200 8.29 3.41 10.36
N THR A 201 7.85 2.16 10.47
CA THR A 201 6.70 1.66 9.70
C THR A 201 5.73 0.93 10.61
N MET A 202 4.46 1.35 10.53
CA MET A 202 3.30 0.67 11.08
C MET A 202 2.62 -0.13 9.97
N ILE A 203 2.08 -1.31 10.27
CA ILE A 203 1.30 -2.12 9.32
C ILE A 203 -0.09 -2.40 9.84
N GLY A 204 -1.07 -2.46 8.93
CA GLY A 204 -2.44 -2.82 9.28
C GLY A 204 -2.47 -4.23 9.85
N TYR A 205 -3.05 -4.37 11.03
CA TYR A 205 -3.14 -5.61 11.79
C TYR A 205 -4.58 -6.09 11.89
N ASP A 206 -5.51 -5.19 12.25
CA ASP A 206 -6.88 -5.55 12.59
C ASP A 206 -7.89 -4.39 12.41
N ILE A 207 -9.18 -4.75 12.37
CA ILE A 207 -10.31 -3.83 12.32
C ILE A 207 -11.40 -4.29 13.30
N ASP A 208 -11.80 -3.40 14.21
CA ASP A 208 -13.00 -3.55 15.05
C ASP A 208 -14.23 -2.85 14.45
#